data_AF-A0A0G1WRW3-F1
#
_entry.id   AF-A0A0G1WRW3-F1
#
_cell.length_a   1.000
_cell.length_b   1.000
_cell.length_c   1.000
_cell.angle_alpha   90.00
_cell.angle_beta   90.00
_cell.angle_gamma   90.00
#
_symmetry.space_group_name_H-M   'P 1'
#
loop_
_entity.id
_entity.type
_entity.pdbx_description
1 polymer ?
#
loop_
_entity_poly.entity_id
_entity_poly.type
_entity_poly.pdbx_seq_one_letter_code
_entity_poly.pdbx_strand_id
1 'polypeptide(L)'
;LRIKEEKRKKHRFSLFFPTSYFILHTSSRKGFTILFAVLIGSLLFSLGIAIAHLSIREVSISIAGRESSYAFFYADTGIECALYWDFNIGRKELVFPSSFDEFDESGRAAIACGGNQNVPVSLVSGNSAAATSTFTLNFAPRGCAIVTVGKTTSGYTMLESRGRNDCGSAPNPGRVERALRVRY
;
A
#
# COMPACT_ATOMS: atom_id res chain seq x y z
N LEU A 1 -55.13 64.59 -7.06
CA LEU A 1 -54.31 63.41 -7.43
C LEU A 1 -54.45 62.37 -6.31
N ARG A 2 -55.35 61.39 -6.48
CA ARG A 2 -55.66 60.37 -5.46
C ARG A 2 -54.73 59.17 -5.63
N ILE A 3 -53.91 58.93 -4.61
CA ILE A 3 -53.06 57.73 -4.47
C ILE A 3 -53.99 56.54 -4.15
N LYS A 4 -53.89 55.48 -4.94
CA LYS A 4 -54.67 54.25 -4.80
C LYS A 4 -53.80 53.23 -4.05
N GLU A 5 -54.22 52.84 -2.85
CA GLU A 5 -53.55 51.81 -2.07
C GLU A 5 -53.60 50.45 -2.77
N GLU A 6 -52.44 49.80 -2.79
CA GLU A 6 -52.20 48.48 -3.35
C GLU A 6 -52.53 47.40 -2.30
N LYS A 7 -53.61 46.63 -2.53
CA LYS A 7 -54.00 45.52 -1.64
C LYS A 7 -53.10 44.31 -1.87
N ARG A 8 -52.24 44.00 -0.88
CA ARG A 8 -51.51 42.74 -0.72
C ARG A 8 -52.46 41.53 -0.77
N LYS A 9 -52.39 40.73 -1.84
CA LYS A 9 -53.01 39.39 -1.90
C LYS A 9 -52.16 38.40 -1.09
N LYS A 10 -52.69 37.95 0.06
CA LYS A 10 -52.18 36.77 0.78
C LYS A 10 -52.49 35.53 -0.05
N HIS A 11 -51.49 34.98 -0.74
CA HIS A 11 -51.57 33.63 -1.27
C HIS A 11 -51.52 32.64 -0.10
N ARG A 12 -52.67 32.01 0.20
CA ARG A 12 -52.72 30.81 1.04
C ARG A 12 -52.10 29.67 0.23
N PHE A 13 -50.86 29.33 0.56
CA PHE A 13 -50.21 28.10 0.12
C PHE A 13 -50.90 26.94 0.85
N SER A 14 -51.88 26.30 0.20
CA SER A 14 -52.50 25.07 0.69
C SER A 14 -51.55 23.91 0.43
N LEU A 15 -50.87 23.45 1.47
CA LEU A 15 -50.23 22.14 1.51
C LEU A 15 -51.31 21.06 1.32
N PHE A 16 -51.48 20.59 0.09
CA PHE A 16 -52.14 19.32 -0.18
C PHE A 16 -51.19 18.21 0.26
N PHE A 17 -51.33 17.77 1.51
CA PHE A 17 -50.93 16.42 1.89
C PHE A 17 -51.99 15.48 1.30
N PRO A 18 -51.68 14.63 0.30
CA PRO A 18 -52.50 13.46 0.10
C PRO A 18 -52.18 12.54 1.28
N THR A 19 -53.04 12.57 2.29
CA THR A 19 -53.25 11.41 3.15
C THR A 19 -53.71 10.29 2.23
N SER A 20 -52.74 9.57 1.68
CA SER A 20 -53.00 8.36 0.90
C SER A 20 -53.52 7.32 1.87
N TYR A 21 -54.83 7.37 2.11
CA TYR A 21 -55.59 6.33 2.76
C TYR A 21 -55.27 5.03 2.01
N PHE A 22 -54.53 4.15 2.67
CA PHE A 22 -54.39 2.76 2.27
C PHE A 22 -55.79 2.13 2.39
N ILE A 23 -56.59 2.20 1.32
CA ILE A 23 -57.87 1.51 1.25
C ILE A 23 -57.54 0.01 1.16
N LEU A 24 -57.61 -0.64 2.32
CA LEU A 24 -57.42 -2.07 2.44
C LEU A 24 -58.72 -2.76 2.00
N HIS A 25 -58.83 -2.99 0.69
CA HIS A 25 -59.94 -3.70 0.07
C HIS A 25 -59.87 -5.19 0.43
N THR A 26 -60.60 -5.58 1.48
CA THR A 26 -60.81 -6.99 1.86
C THR A 26 -61.83 -7.62 0.90
N SER A 27 -61.32 -8.22 -0.18
CA SER A 27 -62.02 -9.28 -0.91
C SER A 27 -61.13 -10.52 -0.99
N SER A 28 -61.75 -11.64 -0.65
CA SER A 28 -61.18 -12.96 -0.44
C SER A 28 -60.25 -13.44 -1.57
N ARG A 29 -59.18 -14.16 -1.17
CA ARG A 29 -58.19 -14.93 -1.99
C ARG A 29 -57.05 -14.18 -2.71
N LYS A 30 -56.32 -13.27 -2.04
CA LYS A 30 -55.08 -12.67 -2.60
C LYS A 30 -53.84 -12.67 -1.67
N GLY A 31 -53.73 -13.63 -0.75
CA GLY A 31 -52.59 -13.71 0.20
C GLY A 31 -51.28 -14.25 -0.39
N PHE A 32 -51.32 -15.00 -1.49
CA PHE A 32 -50.14 -15.69 -2.03
C PHE A 32 -49.15 -14.76 -2.75
N THR A 33 -49.63 -13.66 -3.34
CA THR A 33 -48.79 -12.74 -4.11
C THR A 33 -47.78 -11.99 -3.24
N ILE A 34 -48.14 -11.66 -1.99
CA ILE A 34 -47.21 -11.03 -1.04
C ILE A 34 -46.08 -11.98 -0.67
N LEU A 35 -46.39 -13.26 -0.40
CA LEU A 35 -45.37 -14.26 -0.10
C LEU A 35 -44.40 -14.45 -1.28
N PHE A 36 -44.92 -14.51 -2.51
CA PHE A 36 -44.09 -14.62 -3.71
C PHE A 36 -43.20 -13.39 -3.93
N ALA A 37 -43.73 -12.18 -3.71
CA ALA A 37 -42.95 -10.95 -3.80
C ALA A 37 -41.82 -10.91 -2.76
N VAL A 38 -42.07 -11.34 -1.52
CA VAL A 38 -41.05 -11.41 -0.47
C VAL A 38 -39.99 -12.47 -0.78
N LEU A 39 -40.37 -13.62 -1.34
CA LEU A 39 -39.42 -14.66 -1.76
C LEU A 39 -38.48 -14.20 -2.88
N ILE A 40 -39.03 -13.54 -3.92
CA ILE A 40 -38.19 -12.98 -4.99
C ILE A 40 -37.34 -11.84 -4.45
N GLY A 41 -37.91 -10.98 -3.61
CA GLY A 41 -37.19 -9.87 -3.00
C GLY A 41 -35.98 -10.34 -2.17
N SER A 42 -36.15 -11.38 -1.35
CA SER A 42 -35.05 -11.93 -0.55
C SER A 42 -33.98 -12.62 -1.41
N LEU A 43 -34.37 -13.30 -2.49
CA LEU A 43 -33.43 -13.90 -3.44
C LEU A 43 -32.56 -12.82 -4.11
N LEU A 44 -33.18 -11.78 -4.67
CA LEU A 44 -32.47 -10.68 -5.33
C LEU A 44 -31.59 -9.91 -4.34
N PHE A 45 -32.06 -9.72 -3.11
CA PHE A 45 -31.28 -9.06 -2.06
C PHE A 45 -30.05 -9.89 -1.66
N SER A 46 -30.20 -11.21 -1.52
CA SER A 46 -29.09 -12.13 -1.24
C SER A 46 -28.01 -12.08 -2.33
N LEU A 47 -28.42 -12.08 -3.60
CA LEU A 47 -27.50 -11.93 -4.73
C LEU A 47 -26.79 -10.57 -4.72
N GLY A 48 -27.50 -9.49 -4.41
CA GLY A 48 -26.93 -8.14 -4.30
C GLY A 48 -25.86 -8.05 -3.21
N ILE A 49 -26.12 -8.60 -2.03
CA ILE A 49 -25.14 -8.68 -0.93
C ILE A 49 -23.92 -9.50 -1.34
N ALA A 50 -24.13 -10.66 -1.96
CA ALA A 50 -23.03 -11.52 -2.39
C ALA A 50 -22.07 -10.80 -3.35
N ILE A 51 -22.62 -10.12 -4.38
CA ILE A 51 -21.84 -9.34 -5.34
C ILE A 51 -21.12 -8.17 -4.67
N ALA A 52 -21.79 -7.45 -3.77
CA ALA A 52 -21.17 -6.35 -3.03
C ALA A 52 -19.96 -6.83 -2.21
N HIS A 53 -20.09 -7.96 -1.50
CA HIS A 53 -18.99 -8.54 -0.74
C HIS A 53 -17.80 -8.99 -1.60
N LEU A 54 -18.06 -9.57 -2.77
CA LEU A 54 -17.02 -9.94 -3.73
C LEU A 54 -16.26 -8.70 -4.21
N SER A 55 -16.99 -7.66 -4.64
CA SER A 55 -16.39 -6.44 -5.19
C SER A 55 -15.45 -5.72 -4.20
N ILE A 56 -15.84 -5.64 -2.92
CA ILE A 56 -14.99 -5.02 -1.87
C ILE A 56 -13.67 -5.78 -1.71
N ARG A 57 -13.70 -7.12 -1.79
CA ARG A 57 -12.49 -7.95 -1.68
C ARG A 57 -11.60 -7.79 -2.90
N GLU A 58 -12.17 -7.75 -4.09
CA GLU A 58 -11.42 -7.54 -5.34
C GLU A 58 -10.68 -6.20 -5.35
N VAL A 59 -11.32 -5.12 -4.88
CA VAL A 59 -10.68 -3.81 -4.74
C VAL A 59 -9.50 -3.88 -3.78
N SER A 60 -9.64 -4.55 -2.64
CA SER A 60 -8.55 -4.73 -1.67
C SER A 60 -7.36 -5.50 -2.26
N ILE A 61 -7.63 -6.60 -2.96
CA ILE A 61 -6.59 -7.40 -3.64
C ILE A 61 -5.90 -6.58 -4.74
N SER A 62 -6.66 -5.79 -5.50
CA SER A 62 -6.13 -4.91 -6.55
C SER A 62 -5.18 -3.85 -5.96
N ILE A 63 -5.56 -3.23 -4.85
CA ILE A 63 -4.69 -2.29 -4.12
C ILE A 63 -3.42 -3.00 -3.65
N ALA A 64 -3.54 -4.16 -2.99
CA ALA A 64 -2.38 -4.92 -2.51
C ALA A 64 -1.45 -5.37 -3.65
N GLY A 65 -2.00 -5.72 -4.82
CA GLY A 65 -1.27 -6.04 -6.03
C GLY A 65 -0.49 -4.83 -6.57
N ARG A 66 -1.12 -3.66 -6.63
CA ARG A 66 -0.46 -2.42 -7.02
C ARG A 66 0.67 -2.04 -6.05
N GLU A 67 0.41 -2.06 -4.75
CA GLU A 67 1.43 -1.75 -3.73
C GLU A 67 2.57 -2.78 -3.74
N SER A 68 2.28 -4.04 -4.09
CA SER A 68 3.31 -5.07 -4.31
C SER A 68 4.25 -4.72 -5.47
N SER A 69 3.73 -4.16 -6.56
CA SER A 69 4.56 -3.75 -7.69
C SER A 69 5.53 -2.63 -7.33
N TYR A 70 5.09 -1.65 -6.54
CA TYR A 70 5.95 -0.59 -6.01
C TYR A 70 7.00 -1.14 -5.05
N ALA A 71 6.59 -1.98 -4.09
CA ALA A 71 7.52 -2.62 -3.17
C ALA A 71 8.59 -3.45 -3.91
N PHE A 72 8.21 -4.15 -4.97
CA PHE A 72 9.16 -4.90 -5.81
C PHE A 72 10.12 -3.96 -6.54
N PHE A 73 9.63 -2.88 -7.15
CA PHE A 73 10.46 -1.88 -7.81
C PHE A 73 11.49 -1.23 -6.86
N TYR A 74 11.09 -0.92 -5.63
CA TYR A 74 12.03 -0.41 -4.62
C TYR A 74 13.07 -1.48 -4.24
N ALA A 75 12.65 -2.74 -4.09
CA ALA A 75 13.58 -3.83 -3.83
C ALA A 75 14.61 -3.98 -4.97
N ASP A 76 14.16 -3.92 -6.22
CA ASP A 76 14.99 -4.04 -7.41
C ASP A 76 16.01 -2.89 -7.53
N THR A 77 15.55 -1.66 -7.38
CA THR A 77 16.45 -0.50 -7.37
C THR A 77 17.48 -0.52 -6.22
N GLY A 78 17.10 -1.03 -5.06
CA GLY A 78 18.03 -1.21 -3.93
C GLY A 78 19.10 -2.28 -4.19
N ILE A 79 18.72 -3.43 -4.77
CA ILE A 79 19.67 -4.51 -5.04
C ILE A 79 20.63 -4.14 -6.16
N GLU A 80 20.14 -3.49 -7.21
CA GLU A 80 20.97 -2.99 -8.31
C GLU A 80 21.97 -1.94 -7.81
N CYS A 81 21.60 -1.08 -6.86
CA CYS A 81 22.57 -0.15 -6.29
C CYS A 81 23.66 -0.89 -5.50
N ALA A 82 23.30 -1.83 -4.63
CA ALA A 82 24.30 -2.61 -3.89
C ALA A 82 25.22 -3.38 -4.85
N LEU A 83 24.66 -3.99 -5.88
CA LEU A 83 25.39 -4.78 -6.88
C LEU A 83 26.38 -3.91 -7.67
N TYR A 84 25.94 -2.71 -8.08
CA TYR A 84 26.79 -1.74 -8.77
C TYR A 84 27.99 -1.35 -7.91
N TRP A 85 27.76 -1.00 -6.65
CA TRP A 85 28.81 -0.57 -5.74
C TRP A 85 29.76 -1.71 -5.37
N ASP A 86 29.25 -2.92 -5.19
CA ASP A 86 30.11 -4.07 -4.89
C ASP A 86 31.00 -4.48 -6.07
N PHE A 87 30.46 -4.57 -7.28
CA PHE A 87 31.25 -5.03 -8.43
C PHE A 87 32.12 -3.96 -9.08
N ASN A 88 31.65 -2.72 -9.20
CA ASN A 88 32.39 -1.69 -9.95
C ASN A 88 33.42 -0.96 -9.08
N ILE A 89 33.10 -0.73 -7.81
CA ILE A 89 33.91 0.10 -6.90
C ILE A 89 34.48 -0.76 -5.77
N GLY A 90 33.73 -1.75 -5.28
CA GLY A 90 34.16 -2.70 -4.24
C GLY A 90 35.41 -3.53 -4.59
N ARG A 91 35.80 -3.59 -5.87
CA ARG A 91 37.08 -4.17 -6.31
C ARG A 91 38.30 -3.25 -6.12
N LYS A 92 38.09 -1.96 -5.92
CA LYS A 92 39.13 -0.92 -5.83
C LYS A 92 39.17 -0.24 -4.45
N GLU A 93 38.02 -0.16 -3.78
CA GLU A 93 37.84 0.52 -2.50
C GLU A 93 36.95 -0.36 -1.61
N LEU A 94 37.16 -0.29 -0.29
CA LEU A 94 36.33 -0.95 0.70
C LEU A 94 34.95 -0.28 0.81
N VAL A 95 33.99 -0.70 -0.01
CA VAL A 95 32.61 -0.17 0.06
C VAL A 95 31.80 -0.89 1.13
N PHE A 96 31.74 -2.22 1.04
CA PHE A 96 31.07 -3.07 2.01
C PHE A 96 32.12 -3.99 2.65
N PRO A 97 32.36 -3.85 3.97
CA PRO A 97 33.30 -4.69 4.70
C PRO A 97 32.99 -6.17 4.57
N SER A 98 34.06 -6.96 4.55
CA SER A 98 34.07 -8.41 4.67
C SER A 98 34.82 -8.81 5.93
N SER A 99 34.80 -10.11 6.22
CA SER A 99 35.57 -10.70 7.32
C SER A 99 37.09 -10.71 7.12
N PHE A 100 37.56 -10.36 5.91
CA PHE A 100 38.98 -10.25 5.60
C PHE A 100 39.53 -8.84 5.77
N ASP A 101 38.65 -7.85 5.91
CA ASP A 101 39.02 -6.47 6.15
C ASP A 101 39.29 -6.29 7.65
N GLU A 102 40.23 -5.42 8.00
CA GLU A 102 40.54 -5.15 9.41
C GLU A 102 39.25 -4.69 10.11
N PHE A 103 38.91 -5.36 11.21
CA PHE A 103 37.61 -5.29 11.90
C PHE A 103 37.16 -3.88 12.36
N ASP A 104 38.02 -2.88 12.21
CA ASP A 104 37.80 -1.48 12.59
C ASP A 104 37.58 -0.57 11.36
N GLU A 105 37.72 -1.10 10.14
CA GLU A 105 37.36 -0.36 8.93
C GLU A 105 35.86 -0.46 8.69
N SER A 106 35.14 0.55 9.20
CA SER A 106 33.86 0.90 8.62
C SER A 106 34.13 1.23 7.16
N GLY A 107 33.66 0.38 6.25
CA GLY A 107 33.71 0.65 4.82
C GLY A 107 33.06 2.00 4.49
N ARG A 108 32.93 2.32 3.22
CA ARG A 108 32.48 3.65 2.80
C ARG A 108 31.23 4.14 3.54
N ALA A 109 31.34 5.29 4.22
CA ALA A 109 30.27 5.83 5.06
C ALA A 109 29.00 6.23 4.28
N ALA A 110 29.15 6.52 2.98
CA ALA A 110 28.02 6.82 2.11
C ALA A 110 28.27 6.38 0.66
N ILE A 111 27.18 6.00 -0.02
CA ILE A 111 27.17 5.62 -1.44
C ILE A 111 26.19 6.51 -2.21
N ALA A 112 26.36 6.58 -3.53
CA ALA A 112 25.43 7.29 -4.40
C ALA A 112 24.50 6.31 -5.12
N CYS A 113 23.19 6.49 -4.97
CA CYS A 113 22.16 5.64 -5.57
C CYS A 113 21.00 6.50 -6.07
N GLY A 114 20.50 6.24 -7.29
CA GLY A 114 19.22 6.82 -7.76
C GLY A 114 19.17 8.35 -7.71
N GLY A 115 20.28 9.03 -7.98
CA GLY A 115 20.39 10.50 -7.93
C GLY A 115 20.70 11.07 -6.54
N ASN A 116 20.50 10.31 -5.45
CA ASN A 116 20.98 10.68 -4.12
C ASN A 116 22.49 10.40 -4.02
N GLN A 117 23.27 11.44 -3.74
CA GLN A 117 24.73 11.35 -3.66
C GLN A 117 25.24 10.93 -2.27
N ASN A 118 24.36 10.89 -1.27
CA ASN A 118 24.74 10.68 0.13
C ASN A 118 23.78 9.72 0.84
N VAL A 119 23.78 8.46 0.41
CA VAL A 119 23.05 7.38 1.08
C VAL A 119 23.95 6.79 2.15
N PRO A 120 23.65 6.95 3.45
CA PRO A 120 24.50 6.44 4.51
C PRO A 120 24.50 4.91 4.52
N VAL A 121 25.69 4.33 4.66
CA VAL A 121 25.91 2.90 4.85
C VAL A 121 26.41 2.69 6.27
N SER A 122 25.83 1.71 6.97
CA SER A 122 26.25 1.34 8.32
C SER A 122 26.64 -0.13 8.39
N LEU A 123 27.72 -0.42 9.09
CA LEU A 123 28.06 -1.78 9.49
C LEU A 123 27.15 -2.19 10.65
N VAL A 124 26.36 -3.24 10.45
CA VAL A 124 25.41 -3.76 11.46
C VAL A 124 26.09 -4.78 12.36
N SER A 125 26.92 -5.64 11.78
CA SER A 125 27.69 -6.64 12.51
C SER A 125 28.91 -7.05 11.71
N GLY A 126 29.99 -7.40 12.40
CA GLY A 126 31.23 -7.87 11.79
C GLY A 126 31.94 -8.82 12.74
N ASN A 127 32.34 -9.98 12.23
CA ASN A 127 33.25 -10.90 12.90
C ASN A 127 34.25 -11.50 11.91
N SER A 128 35.12 -12.40 12.40
CA SER A 128 36.21 -12.97 11.62
C SER A 128 35.72 -14.00 10.62
N ALA A 129 34.42 -14.29 10.60
CA ALA A 129 33.74 -15.20 9.70
C ALA A 129 32.78 -14.49 8.74
N ALA A 130 32.18 -13.36 9.12
CA ALA A 130 31.24 -12.61 8.29
C ALA A 130 31.07 -11.15 8.73
N ALA A 131 30.81 -10.26 7.76
CA ALA A 131 30.42 -8.88 8.00
C ALA A 131 29.11 -8.54 7.26
N THR A 132 28.27 -7.72 7.89
CA THR A 132 26.95 -7.32 7.39
C THR A 132 26.82 -5.81 7.43
N SER A 133 26.65 -5.19 6.26
CA SER A 133 26.36 -3.77 6.11
C SER A 133 24.89 -3.56 5.74
N THR A 134 24.34 -2.40 6.06
CA THR A 134 23.00 -2.01 5.63
C THR A 134 22.97 -0.56 5.17
N PHE A 135 22.06 -0.27 4.25
CA PHE A 135 21.70 1.08 3.89
C PHE A 135 20.22 1.15 3.51
N THR A 136 19.66 2.34 3.57
CA THR A 136 18.24 2.57 3.23
C THR A 136 18.11 3.59 2.12
N LEU A 137 17.40 3.22 1.05
CA LEU A 137 16.97 4.12 0.00
C LEU A 137 15.56 4.59 0.29
N ASN A 138 15.36 5.90 0.37
CA ASN A 138 14.05 6.49 0.59
C ASN A 138 13.48 7.01 -0.74
N PHE A 139 12.34 6.48 -1.14
CA PHE A 139 11.58 6.88 -2.31
C PHE A 139 10.40 7.74 -1.86
N ALA A 140 10.69 8.99 -1.51
CA ALA A 140 9.65 9.93 -1.08
C ALA A 140 8.69 10.23 -2.26
N PRO A 141 7.36 10.26 -2.04
CA PRO A 141 6.66 10.09 -0.76
C PRO A 141 6.12 8.66 -0.48
N ARG A 142 6.50 7.62 -1.24
CA ARG A 142 5.71 6.37 -1.34
C ARG A 142 6.44 5.07 -0.94
N GLY A 143 7.63 5.11 -0.35
CA GLY A 143 8.28 3.90 0.13
C GLY A 143 9.79 3.98 0.31
N CYS A 144 10.40 2.83 0.54
CA CYS A 144 11.85 2.68 0.75
C CYS A 144 12.29 1.27 0.39
N ALA A 145 13.58 1.13 0.19
CA ALA A 145 14.28 -0.14 0.16
C ALA A 145 15.31 -0.19 1.28
N ILE A 146 15.25 -1.23 2.09
CA ILE A 146 16.27 -1.54 3.08
C ILE A 146 17.13 -2.63 2.49
N VAL A 147 18.40 -2.32 2.28
CA VAL A 147 19.36 -3.22 1.66
C VAL A 147 20.35 -3.70 2.71
N THR A 148 20.62 -5.00 2.68
CA THR A 148 21.54 -5.69 3.57
C THR A 148 22.57 -6.41 2.71
N VAL A 149 23.84 -6.16 2.98
CA VAL A 149 24.99 -6.73 2.29
C VAL A 149 25.76 -7.58 3.28
N GLY A 150 25.71 -8.89 3.12
CA GLY A 150 26.48 -9.83 3.93
C GLY A 150 27.64 -10.41 3.12
N LYS A 151 28.85 -10.37 3.67
CA LYS A 151 30.05 -11.01 3.10
C LYS A 151 30.62 -12.01 4.10
N THR A 152 30.98 -13.20 3.64
CA THR A 152 31.54 -14.27 4.50
C THR A 152 32.97 -14.62 4.11
N THR A 153 33.73 -15.23 5.03
CA THR A 153 35.10 -15.71 4.77
C THR A 153 35.20 -16.76 3.69
N SER A 154 34.10 -17.49 3.46
CA SER A 154 34.01 -18.46 2.37
C SER A 154 33.95 -17.84 0.97
N GLY A 155 34.01 -16.51 0.87
CA GLY A 155 34.00 -15.77 -0.39
C GLY A 155 32.62 -15.48 -0.94
N TYR A 156 31.55 -15.91 -0.25
CA TYR A 156 30.18 -15.65 -0.68
C TYR A 156 29.73 -14.26 -0.26
N THR A 157 29.13 -13.54 -1.20
CA THR A 157 28.42 -12.29 -0.94
C THR A 157 26.93 -12.52 -1.10
N MET A 158 26.16 -12.08 -0.12
CA MET A 158 24.71 -12.12 -0.11
C MET A 158 24.18 -10.69 -0.06
N LEU A 159 23.46 -10.31 -1.11
CA LEU A 159 22.76 -9.04 -1.18
C LEU A 159 21.28 -9.31 -1.01
N GLU A 160 20.65 -8.61 -0.08
CA GLU A 160 19.21 -8.69 0.13
C GLU A 160 18.62 -7.29 0.17
N SER A 161 17.64 -7.03 -0.68
CA SER A 161 16.94 -5.77 -0.74
C SER A 161 15.47 -5.97 -0.46
N ARG A 162 14.94 -5.29 0.56
CA ARG A 162 13.55 -5.33 0.99
C ARG A 162 12.88 -3.99 0.69
N GLY A 163 12.05 -3.97 -0.33
CA GLY A 163 11.25 -2.81 -0.70
C GLY A 163 9.91 -2.80 0.00
N ARG A 164 9.47 -1.62 0.43
CA ARG A 164 8.21 -1.39 1.17
C ARG A 164 7.47 -0.18 0.61
N ASN A 165 6.13 -0.25 0.63
CA ASN A 165 5.27 0.91 0.34
C ASN A 165 5.19 1.92 1.50
N ASP A 166 5.71 1.57 2.68
CA ASP A 166 5.80 2.43 3.87
C ASP A 166 7.06 2.12 4.68
N CYS A 167 7.71 3.19 5.15
CA CYS A 167 8.99 3.19 5.85
C CYS A 167 8.88 3.50 7.33
N GLY A 168 7.67 3.73 7.83
CA GLY A 168 7.45 3.92 9.26
C GLY A 168 7.97 2.73 10.07
N SER A 169 8.30 2.96 11.34
CA SER A 169 8.63 1.90 12.29
C SER A 169 7.40 1.32 12.98
N ALA A 170 6.24 1.99 12.85
CA ALA A 170 4.98 1.57 13.45
C ALA A 170 4.34 0.41 12.65
N PRO A 171 3.62 -0.50 13.32
CA PRO A 171 2.85 -1.54 12.65
C PRO A 171 1.79 -0.89 11.75
N ASN A 172 1.79 -1.26 10.48
CA ASN A 172 0.85 -0.75 9.48
C ASN A 172 0.23 -1.96 8.75
N PRO A 173 -1.08 -2.22 8.91
CA PRO A 173 -1.74 -3.37 8.28
C PRO A 173 -1.81 -3.27 6.75
N GLY A 174 -1.62 -2.06 6.18
CA GLY A 174 -1.49 -1.84 4.74
C GLY A 174 -0.06 -1.91 4.20
N ARG A 175 0.92 -2.30 5.04
CA ARG A 175 2.31 -2.44 4.61
C ARG A 175 2.48 -3.67 3.73
N VAL A 176 2.96 -3.43 2.53
CA VAL A 176 3.38 -4.47 1.59
C VAL A 176 4.90 -4.45 1.51
N GLU A 177 5.51 -5.63 1.59
CA GLU A 177 6.94 -5.82 1.47
C GLU A 177 7.23 -6.86 0.38
N ARG A 178 8.25 -6.59 -0.44
CA ARG A 178 8.82 -7.54 -1.39
C ARG A 178 10.33 -7.55 -1.21
N ALA A 179 10.93 -8.73 -1.31
CA ALA A 179 12.36 -8.91 -1.10
C ALA A 179 13.00 -9.59 -2.30
N LEU A 180 14.17 -9.10 -2.69
CA LEU A 180 15.06 -9.73 -3.65
C LEU A 180 16.33 -10.14 -2.92
N ARG A 181 16.85 -11.33 -3.25
CA ARG A 181 18.11 -11.82 -2.69
C ARG A 181 18.98 -12.39 -3.81
N VAL A 182 20.21 -11.91 -3.88
CA VAL A 182 21.25 -12.35 -4.81
C VAL A 182 22.42 -12.91 -4.01
N ARG A 183 23.00 -14.00 -4.51
CA ARG A 183 24.17 -14.66 -3.91
C ARG A 183 25.17 -14.95 -5.02
N TYR A 184 26.43 -14.60 -4.81
CA TYR A 184 27.55 -14.92 -5.68
C TYR A 184 28.82 -15.18 -4.87
#